data_AF-A0A7G9BJ76-F1
#
_entry.id   AF-A0A7G9BJ76-F1
#
_cell.length_a   1.000
_cell.length_b   1.000
_cell.length_c   1.000
_cell.angle_alpha   90.00
_cell.angle_beta   90.00
_cell.angle_gamma   90.00
#
_symmetry.space_group_name_H-M   'P 1'
#
loop_
_entity.id
_entity.type
_entity.pdbx_description
1 polymer ?
#
loop_
_entity_poly.entity_id
_entity_poly.type
_entity_poly.pdbx_seq_one_letter_code
_entity_poly.pdbx_strand_id
1 'polypeptide(L)'
;MKTLLIASLLGASILTVQAGEIKKIESSTIVSEAENEKEALDQKVEVQLYNLSMLKSQFKMAQENIKNSKGNHEEIEKDFDYFHSLLLENAKLDDNKEQTEKSIEKLKKEYARKHKSRATQELKELKALEDNMKKELNAYNRELASLRSKYKKATGDETSPALEKFEQEILAVENMLEDSSKKNVQHAAFYQNRFEKPKNI
;
A
#
# COMPACT_ATOMS: atom_id res chain seq x y z
N MET A 1 -15.08 7.50 13.02
CA MET A 1 -13.77 7.16 12.41
C MET A 1 -12.70 7.82 13.26
N LYS A 2 -11.85 7.03 13.92
CA LYS A 2 -10.82 7.54 14.83
C LYS A 2 -9.59 7.93 14.00
N THR A 3 -9.27 9.22 13.99
CA THR A 3 -8.06 9.83 13.49
C THR A 3 -6.85 9.27 14.23
N LEU A 4 -5.91 8.66 13.50
CA LEU A 4 -4.59 8.34 14.04
C LEU A 4 -3.66 9.52 13.74
N LEU A 5 -3.57 10.41 14.72
CA LEU A 5 -2.51 11.40 14.90
C LEU A 5 -1.33 10.71 15.59
N ILE A 6 -0.14 10.76 14.97
CA ILE A 6 1.14 10.53 15.66
C ILE A 6 2.09 11.60 15.08
N ALA A 7 2.14 12.78 15.68
CA ALA A 7 3.02 13.18 16.77
C ALA A 7 4.42 13.59 16.27
N SER A 8 4.58 14.90 16.12
CA SER A 8 5.84 15.63 16.04
C SER A 8 6.78 15.26 17.19
N LEU A 9 7.99 14.79 16.90
CA LEU A 9 9.05 14.69 17.90
C LEU A 9 10.41 15.05 17.30
N LEU A 10 11.19 15.77 18.12
CA LEU A 10 12.58 16.21 17.97
C LEU A 10 12.73 17.55 17.20
N GLY A 11 12.99 18.68 17.82
CA GLY A 11 13.58 18.94 19.14
C GLY A 11 14.61 20.06 18.96
N ALA A 12 14.27 21.26 19.41
CA ALA A 12 15.18 22.39 19.46
C ALA A 12 16.30 22.10 20.48
N SER A 13 17.53 22.44 20.13
CA SER A 13 18.63 22.59 21.08
C SER A 13 19.41 23.84 20.69
N ILE A 14 19.09 24.93 21.37
CA ILE A 14 19.86 26.18 21.36
C ILE A 14 20.98 25.98 22.38
N LEU A 15 22.24 26.10 21.97
CA LEU A 15 23.35 26.31 22.89
C LEU A 15 23.96 27.69 22.61
N THR A 16 23.69 28.60 23.53
CA THR A 16 24.47 29.82 23.74
C THR A 16 25.80 29.46 24.39
N VAL A 17 26.92 29.87 23.81
CA VAL A 17 28.22 29.94 24.49
C VAL A 17 28.82 31.34 24.30
N GLN A 18 29.31 31.87 25.42
CA GLN A 18 29.85 33.21 25.63
C GLN A 18 31.10 33.52 24.80
N ALA A 19 31.28 34.83 24.57
CA ALA A 19 32.43 35.45 23.92
C ALA A 19 33.76 35.21 24.67
N GLY A 20 34.83 34.99 23.90
CA GLY A 20 36.23 34.99 24.36
C GLY A 20 37.22 34.75 23.20
N GLU A 21 37.84 35.83 22.73
CA GLU A 21 39.09 35.99 21.96
C GLU A 21 39.45 35.08 20.76
N ILE A 22 39.75 35.76 19.64
CA ILE A 22 40.16 35.26 18.34
C ILE A 22 41.61 34.74 18.38
N LYS A 23 41.83 33.45 18.07
CA LYS A 23 43.08 32.97 17.46
C LYS A 23 42.79 31.89 16.40
N LYS A 24 43.22 32.21 15.19
CA LYS A 24 43.24 31.45 13.93
C LYS A 24 43.47 29.93 14.09
N ILE A 25 42.41 29.14 13.99
CA ILE A 25 42.43 27.67 13.77
C ILE A 25 41.28 27.34 12.80
N GLU A 26 41.50 27.51 11.49
CA GLU A 26 40.44 27.36 10.47
C GLU A 26 40.42 25.96 9.79
N SER A 27 41.22 24.98 10.21
CA SER A 27 41.26 23.66 9.55
C SER A 27 40.73 22.48 10.37
N SER A 28 40.71 22.53 11.70
CA SER A 28 40.24 21.40 12.53
C SER A 28 38.75 21.44 12.86
N THR A 29 38.14 22.62 12.89
CA THR A 29 36.73 22.79 13.28
C THR A 29 35.76 22.38 12.16
N ILE A 30 36.11 22.67 10.90
CA ILE A 30 35.27 22.41 9.72
C ILE A 30 35.10 20.90 9.46
N VAL A 31 36.13 20.10 9.72
CA VAL A 31 36.07 18.64 9.56
C VAL A 31 35.12 18.01 10.58
N SER A 32 35.12 18.51 11.82
CA SER A 32 34.22 18.00 12.88
C SER A 32 32.75 18.34 12.66
N GLU A 33 32.43 19.51 12.08
CA GLU A 33 31.05 19.88 11.75
C GLU A 33 30.51 19.08 10.56
N ALA A 34 31.32 18.88 9.51
CA ALA A 34 30.90 18.11 8.34
C ALA A 34 30.66 16.62 8.66
N GLU A 35 31.49 16.02 9.52
CA GLU A 35 31.26 14.64 10.00
C GLU A 35 29.98 14.51 10.83
N ASN A 36 29.71 15.48 11.73
CA ASN A 36 28.47 15.52 12.51
C ASN A 36 27.22 15.72 11.62
N GLU A 37 27.32 16.55 10.59
CA GLU A 37 26.21 16.77 9.64
C GLU A 37 25.92 15.52 8.79
N LYS A 38 26.97 14.79 8.39
CA LYS A 38 26.83 13.51 7.67
C LYS A 38 26.18 12.44 8.55
N GLU A 39 26.62 12.30 9.80
CA GLU A 39 26.01 11.35 10.74
C GLU A 39 24.53 11.69 11.00
N ALA A 40 24.21 12.98 11.18
CA ALA A 40 22.83 13.43 11.34
C ALA A 40 21.96 13.17 10.10
N LEU A 41 22.53 13.27 8.89
CA LEU A 41 21.84 12.90 7.65
C LEU A 41 21.55 11.39 7.62
N ASP A 42 22.55 10.56 7.92
CA ASP A 42 22.43 9.10 7.87
C ASP A 42 21.35 8.61 8.86
N GLN A 43 21.35 9.14 10.09
CA GLN A 43 20.32 8.83 11.09
C GLN A 43 18.92 9.25 10.62
N LYS A 44 18.78 10.44 10.03
CA LYS A 44 17.49 10.90 9.49
C LYS A 44 17.00 10.00 8.37
N VAL A 45 17.88 9.64 7.44
CA VAL A 45 17.54 8.73 6.34
C VAL A 45 17.14 7.36 6.87
N GLU A 46 17.85 6.82 7.86
CA GLU A 46 17.52 5.53 8.47
C GLU A 46 16.11 5.52 9.06
N VAL A 47 15.72 6.58 9.77
CA VAL A 47 14.36 6.75 10.30
C VAL A 47 13.33 6.79 9.16
N GLN A 48 13.61 7.52 8.08
CA GLN A 48 12.69 7.58 6.92
C GLN A 48 12.55 6.22 6.22
N LEU A 49 13.65 5.49 6.06
CA LEU A 49 13.65 4.13 5.51
C LEU A 49 12.83 3.17 6.38
N TYR A 50 13.00 3.23 7.70
CA TYR A 50 12.19 2.44 8.63
C TYR A 50 10.71 2.76 8.50
N ASN A 51 10.33 4.05 8.50
CA ASN A 51 8.93 4.46 8.36
C ASN A 51 8.33 4.05 7.02
N LEU A 52 9.09 4.16 5.93
CA LEU A 52 8.67 3.72 4.60
C LEU A 52 8.45 2.20 4.56
N SER A 53 9.31 1.42 5.21
CA SER A 53 9.15 -0.03 5.34
C SER A 53 7.89 -0.42 6.11
N MET A 54 7.57 0.32 7.18
CA MET A 54 6.35 0.13 7.97
C MET A 54 5.11 0.47 7.14
N LEU A 55 5.12 1.59 6.41
CA LEU A 55 4.04 1.99 5.51
C LEU A 55 3.78 0.91 4.45
N LYS A 56 4.85 0.38 3.84
CA LYS A 56 4.77 -0.73 2.87
C LYS A 56 4.13 -1.99 3.47
N SER A 57 4.50 -2.34 4.70
CA SER A 57 3.91 -3.47 5.42
C SER A 57 2.42 -3.26 5.71
N GLN A 58 2.05 -2.08 6.22
CA GLN A 58 0.67 -1.72 6.50
C GLN A 58 -0.20 -1.73 5.25
N PHE A 59 0.31 -1.22 4.13
CA PHE A 59 -0.36 -1.27 2.84
C PHE A 59 -0.69 -2.72 2.45
N LYS A 60 0.31 -3.63 2.48
CA LYS A 60 0.10 -5.05 2.15
C LYS A 60 -0.92 -5.72 3.07
N MET A 61 -0.83 -5.49 4.39
CA MET A 61 -1.80 -6.03 5.34
C MET A 61 -3.22 -5.52 5.06
N ALA A 62 -3.37 -4.23 4.75
CA ALA A 62 -4.67 -3.66 4.41
C ALA A 62 -5.24 -4.27 3.12
N GLN A 63 -4.41 -4.52 2.10
CA GLN A 63 -4.86 -5.21 0.88
C GLN A 63 -5.37 -6.61 1.17
N GLU A 64 -4.63 -7.40 1.95
CA GLU A 64 -5.04 -8.76 2.31
C GLU A 64 -6.30 -8.75 3.18
N ASN A 65 -6.44 -7.79 4.09
CA ASN A 65 -7.67 -7.64 4.87
C ASN A 65 -8.87 -7.29 3.99
N ILE A 66 -8.69 -6.43 2.97
CA ILE A 66 -9.75 -6.14 2.00
C ILE A 66 -10.14 -7.43 1.28
N LYS A 67 -9.19 -8.15 0.66
CA LYS A 67 -9.48 -9.37 -0.10
C LYS A 67 -10.14 -10.47 0.74
N ASN A 68 -9.68 -10.64 1.97
CA ASN A 68 -10.12 -11.72 2.86
C ASN A 68 -11.30 -11.32 3.77
N SER A 69 -11.84 -10.12 3.64
CA SER A 69 -13.01 -9.69 4.44
C SER A 69 -14.22 -10.60 4.19
N LYS A 70 -15.16 -10.63 5.15
CA LYS A 70 -16.40 -11.41 5.03
C LYS A 70 -17.13 -11.16 3.70
N GLY A 71 -17.62 -12.23 3.08
CA GLY A 71 -18.22 -12.22 1.76
C GLY A 71 -17.19 -12.16 0.63
N ASN A 72 -15.95 -12.57 0.89
CA ASN A 72 -14.91 -12.68 -0.12
C ASN A 72 -15.27 -13.72 -1.21
N HIS A 73 -14.49 -13.72 -2.27
CA HIS A 73 -14.72 -14.60 -3.41
C HIS A 73 -14.67 -16.09 -3.05
N GLU A 74 -13.83 -16.51 -2.11
CA GLU A 74 -13.75 -17.90 -1.66
C GLU A 74 -15.00 -18.33 -0.88
N GLU A 75 -15.52 -17.47 0.01
CA GLU A 75 -16.78 -17.71 0.72
C GLU A 75 -17.96 -17.79 -0.25
N ILE A 76 -17.99 -16.94 -1.29
CA ILE A 76 -19.03 -16.99 -2.31
C ILE A 76 -18.97 -18.30 -3.10
N GLU A 77 -17.77 -18.81 -3.41
CA GLU A 77 -17.58 -20.11 -4.07
C GLU A 77 -18.05 -21.27 -3.20
N LYS A 78 -17.68 -21.29 -1.91
CA LYS A 78 -18.16 -22.31 -0.95
C LYS A 78 -19.68 -22.31 -0.78
N ASP A 79 -20.28 -21.13 -0.66
CA ASP A 79 -21.75 -20.98 -0.60
C ASP A 79 -22.40 -21.61 -1.84
N PHE A 80 -21.88 -21.29 -3.03
CA PHE A 80 -22.43 -21.80 -4.28
C PHE A 80 -22.33 -23.33 -4.36
N ASP A 81 -21.16 -23.90 -4.07
CA ASP A 81 -20.94 -25.34 -4.13
C ASP A 81 -21.86 -26.09 -3.17
N TYR A 82 -22.05 -25.57 -1.95
CA TYR A 82 -22.96 -26.13 -0.96
C TYR A 82 -24.41 -26.15 -1.48
N PHE A 83 -24.97 -24.99 -1.85
CA PHE A 83 -26.37 -24.91 -2.28
C PHE A 83 -26.62 -25.62 -3.61
N HIS A 84 -25.66 -25.60 -4.53
CA HIS A 84 -25.78 -26.29 -5.81
C HIS A 84 -25.82 -27.81 -5.60
N SER A 85 -24.97 -28.34 -4.72
CA SER A 85 -24.97 -29.77 -4.38
C SER A 85 -26.29 -30.21 -3.76
N LEU A 86 -26.83 -29.42 -2.83
CA LEU A 86 -28.14 -29.68 -2.20
C LEU A 86 -29.28 -29.69 -3.23
N LEU A 87 -29.29 -28.74 -4.18
CA LEU A 87 -30.28 -28.72 -5.26
C LEU A 87 -30.16 -29.93 -6.19
N LEU A 88 -28.94 -30.38 -6.49
CA LEU A 88 -28.72 -31.58 -7.31
C LEU A 88 -29.13 -32.87 -6.59
N GLU A 89 -28.97 -32.94 -5.28
CA GLU A 89 -29.45 -34.07 -4.49
C GLU A 89 -30.99 -34.12 -4.46
N ASN A 90 -31.64 -32.97 -4.23
CA ASN A 90 -33.10 -32.87 -4.29
C ASN A 90 -33.64 -33.20 -5.70
N ALA A 91 -32.93 -32.83 -6.76
CA ALA A 91 -33.30 -33.19 -8.14
C ALA A 91 -33.38 -34.70 -8.39
N LYS A 92 -32.66 -35.52 -7.59
CA LYS A 92 -32.68 -36.98 -7.71
C LYS A 92 -33.86 -37.62 -6.96
N LEU A 93 -34.44 -36.89 -6.01
CA LEU A 93 -35.51 -37.36 -5.11
C LEU A 93 -36.89 -36.81 -5.49
N ASP A 94 -36.94 -35.71 -6.25
CA ASP A 94 -38.16 -34.98 -6.60
C ASP A 94 -38.51 -35.14 -8.09
N ASP A 95 -39.78 -35.40 -8.41
CA ASP A 95 -40.31 -35.47 -9.77
C ASP A 95 -40.45 -34.08 -10.42
N ASN A 96 -40.38 -33.00 -9.63
CA ASN A 96 -40.53 -31.63 -10.13
C ASN A 96 -39.23 -31.02 -10.66
N LYS A 97 -38.71 -31.64 -11.72
CA LYS A 97 -37.48 -31.23 -12.41
C LYS A 97 -37.45 -29.75 -12.82
N GLU A 98 -38.59 -29.21 -13.26
CA GLU A 98 -38.69 -27.81 -13.72
C GLU A 98 -38.42 -26.81 -12.57
N GLN A 99 -38.94 -27.08 -11.37
CA GLN A 99 -38.73 -26.22 -10.21
C GLN A 99 -37.27 -26.25 -9.73
N THR A 100 -36.63 -27.41 -9.78
CA THR A 100 -35.21 -27.53 -9.44
C THR A 100 -34.32 -26.83 -10.47
N GLU A 101 -34.61 -26.94 -11.77
CA GLU A 101 -33.90 -26.20 -12.82
C GLU A 101 -34.00 -24.68 -12.63
N LYS A 102 -35.20 -24.15 -12.35
CA LYS A 102 -35.40 -22.72 -12.03
C LYS A 102 -34.60 -22.29 -10.81
N SER A 103 -34.52 -23.14 -9.78
CA SER A 103 -33.77 -22.86 -8.56
C SER A 103 -32.26 -22.82 -8.81
N ILE A 104 -31.73 -23.75 -9.62
CA ILE A 104 -30.32 -23.76 -10.05
C ILE A 104 -30.00 -22.52 -10.88
N GLU A 105 -30.86 -22.13 -11.81
CA GLU A 105 -30.66 -20.92 -12.61
C GLU A 105 -30.62 -19.66 -11.73
N LYS A 106 -31.55 -19.56 -10.77
CA LYS A 106 -31.56 -18.47 -9.79
C LYS A 106 -30.28 -18.45 -8.96
N LEU A 107 -29.81 -19.60 -8.50
CA LEU A 107 -28.55 -19.72 -7.75
C LEU A 107 -27.35 -19.24 -8.58
N LYS A 108 -27.27 -19.62 -9.86
CA LYS A 108 -26.20 -19.15 -10.77
C LYS A 108 -26.24 -17.64 -11.01
N LYS A 109 -27.43 -17.05 -11.15
CA LYS A 109 -27.60 -15.59 -11.28
C LYS A 109 -27.13 -14.86 -10.02
N GLU A 110 -27.53 -15.36 -8.85
CA GLU A 110 -27.11 -14.79 -7.56
C GLU A 110 -25.60 -14.92 -7.32
N TYR A 111 -25.02 -16.07 -7.67
CA TYR A 111 -23.57 -16.31 -7.61
C TYR A 111 -22.79 -15.30 -8.46
N ALA A 112 -23.18 -15.12 -9.72
CA ALA A 112 -22.59 -14.13 -10.60
C ALA A 112 -22.72 -12.70 -10.05
N ARG A 113 -23.91 -12.34 -9.56
CA ARG A 113 -24.19 -11.03 -8.95
C ARG A 113 -23.32 -10.76 -7.73
N LYS A 114 -23.18 -11.74 -6.83
CA LYS A 114 -22.33 -11.66 -5.63
C LYS A 114 -20.87 -11.40 -6.01
N HIS A 115 -20.31 -12.18 -6.94
CA HIS A 115 -18.92 -11.96 -7.40
C HIS A 115 -18.72 -10.58 -8.04
N LYS A 116 -19.62 -10.14 -8.93
CA LYS A 116 -19.51 -8.83 -9.57
C LYS A 116 -19.59 -7.68 -8.57
N SER A 117 -20.53 -7.77 -7.62
CA SER A 117 -20.67 -6.81 -6.53
C SER A 117 -19.42 -6.77 -5.66
N ARG A 118 -18.90 -7.94 -5.29
CA ARG A 118 -17.73 -8.08 -4.44
C ARG A 118 -16.47 -7.50 -5.10
N ALA A 119 -16.22 -7.88 -6.35
CA ALA A 119 -15.09 -7.37 -7.13
C ALA A 119 -15.13 -5.84 -7.28
N THR A 120 -16.32 -5.27 -7.47
CA THR A 120 -16.50 -3.81 -7.55
C THR A 120 -16.18 -3.12 -6.22
N GLN A 121 -16.64 -3.70 -5.11
CA GLN A 121 -16.35 -3.18 -3.78
C GLN A 121 -14.86 -3.25 -3.46
N GLU A 122 -14.23 -4.41 -3.66
CA GLU A 122 -12.79 -4.61 -3.44
C GLU A 122 -11.97 -3.60 -4.25
N LEU A 123 -12.26 -3.44 -5.54
CA LEU A 123 -11.55 -2.47 -6.39
C LEU A 123 -11.66 -1.04 -5.86
N LYS A 124 -12.85 -0.65 -5.38
CA LYS A 124 -13.08 0.68 -4.80
C LYS A 124 -12.25 0.90 -3.54
N GLU A 125 -12.23 -0.08 -2.64
CA GLU A 125 -11.47 -0.01 -1.38
C GLU A 125 -9.95 -0.02 -1.65
N LEU A 126 -9.49 -0.89 -2.55
CA LEU A 126 -8.10 -0.97 -2.97
C LEU A 126 -7.64 0.34 -3.64
N LYS A 127 -8.47 0.95 -4.49
CA LYS A 127 -8.15 2.24 -5.10
C LYS A 127 -8.02 3.36 -4.06
N ALA A 128 -8.91 3.40 -3.08
CA ALA A 128 -8.81 4.38 -1.99
C ALA A 128 -7.54 4.17 -1.15
N LEU A 129 -7.16 2.92 -0.90
CA LEU A 129 -5.90 2.57 -0.24
C LEU A 129 -4.68 2.99 -1.06
N GLU A 130 -4.70 2.76 -2.37
CA GLU A 130 -3.65 3.19 -3.31
C GLU A 130 -3.50 4.71 -3.36
N ASP A 131 -4.61 5.46 -3.40
CA ASP A 131 -4.58 6.92 -3.41
C ASP A 131 -4.00 7.49 -2.11
N ASN A 132 -4.25 6.85 -0.96
CA ASN A 132 -3.61 7.21 0.30
C ASN A 132 -2.12 6.92 0.28
N MET A 133 -1.71 5.75 -0.23
CA MET A 133 -0.30 5.39 -0.38
C MET A 133 0.47 6.39 -1.26
N LYS A 134 -0.14 6.83 -2.38
CA LYS A 134 0.46 7.87 -3.25
C LYS A 134 0.67 9.20 -2.53
N LYS A 135 -0.26 9.61 -1.67
CA LYS A 135 -0.11 10.84 -0.89
C LYS A 135 1.07 10.75 0.07
N GLU A 136 1.22 9.63 0.76
CA GLU A 136 2.35 9.39 1.66
C GLU A 136 3.67 9.36 0.88
N LEU A 137 3.75 8.64 -0.25
CA LEU A 137 4.95 8.62 -1.09
C LEU A 137 5.36 10.01 -1.60
N ASN A 138 4.39 10.85 -1.96
CA ASN A 138 4.65 12.24 -2.30
C ASN A 138 5.27 13.04 -1.14
N ALA A 139 4.93 12.72 0.11
CA ALA A 139 5.56 13.32 1.28
C ALA A 139 7.01 12.86 1.43
N TYR A 140 7.30 11.56 1.24
CA TYR A 140 8.67 11.04 1.23
C TYR A 140 9.53 11.64 0.10
N ASN A 141 8.98 11.83 -1.10
CA ASN A 141 9.66 12.51 -2.20
C ASN A 141 10.03 13.97 -1.87
N ARG A 142 9.13 14.69 -1.18
CA ARG A 142 9.42 16.06 -0.70
C ARG A 142 10.48 16.07 0.40
N GLU A 143 10.43 15.11 1.31
CA GLU A 143 11.43 14.96 2.36
C GLU A 143 12.80 14.64 1.78
N LEU A 144 12.90 13.74 0.80
CA LEU A 144 14.13 13.46 0.06
C LEU A 144 14.71 14.74 -0.57
N ALA A 145 13.88 15.54 -1.25
CA ALA A 145 14.31 16.80 -1.84
C ALA A 145 14.78 17.82 -0.78
N SER A 146 14.09 17.87 0.36
CA SER A 146 14.46 18.71 1.51
C SER A 146 15.82 18.30 2.10
N LEU A 147 16.04 17.00 2.32
CA LEU A 147 17.30 16.46 2.83
C LEU A 147 18.45 16.72 1.84
N ARG A 148 18.22 16.48 0.54
CA ARG A 148 19.20 16.83 -0.52
C ARG A 148 19.61 18.30 -0.47
N SER A 149 18.64 19.20 -0.38
CA SER A 149 18.90 20.64 -0.31
C SER A 149 19.65 21.04 0.95
N LYS A 150 19.21 20.52 2.10
CA LYS A 150 19.77 20.86 3.42
C LYS A 150 21.22 20.41 3.58
N TYR A 151 21.53 19.20 3.11
CA TYR A 151 22.85 18.58 3.30
C TYR A 151 23.77 18.70 2.07
N LYS A 152 23.39 19.49 1.05
CA LYS A 152 24.19 19.71 -0.17
C LYS A 152 25.60 20.22 0.14
N LYS A 153 25.75 21.09 1.14
CA LYS A 153 27.07 21.64 1.53
C LYS A 153 27.95 20.60 2.24
N ALA A 154 27.34 19.71 3.03
CA ALA A 154 28.03 18.68 3.81
C ALA A 154 28.49 17.49 2.96
N THR A 155 27.75 17.21 1.87
CA THR A 155 27.96 16.02 1.02
C THR A 155 28.89 16.28 -0.16
N GLY A 156 29.28 17.55 -0.40
CA GLY A 156 29.85 17.93 -1.69
C GLY A 156 28.81 17.77 -2.81
N ASP A 157 29.15 18.11 -4.05
CA ASP A 157 28.22 17.84 -5.17
C ASP A 157 28.01 16.32 -5.45
N GLU A 158 28.57 15.43 -4.62
CA GLU A 158 28.32 13.99 -4.62
C GLU A 158 27.03 13.66 -3.84
N THR A 159 26.18 12.81 -4.44
CA THR A 159 25.00 12.29 -3.76
C THR A 159 25.41 11.37 -2.61
N SER A 160 24.99 11.69 -1.38
CA SER A 160 25.21 10.79 -0.23
C SER A 160 24.61 9.39 -0.52
N PRO A 161 25.36 8.29 -0.29
CA PRO A 161 24.85 6.93 -0.47
C PRO A 161 23.56 6.65 0.31
N ALA A 162 23.36 7.30 1.46
CA ALA A 162 22.13 7.18 2.24
C ALA A 162 20.93 7.77 1.46
N LEU A 163 21.10 8.95 0.85
CA LEU A 163 20.05 9.58 0.04
C LEU A 163 19.73 8.76 -1.22
N GLU A 164 20.72 8.14 -1.84
CA GLU A 164 20.51 7.24 -2.98
C GLU A 164 19.71 6.00 -2.56
N LYS A 165 20.06 5.37 -1.44
CA LYS A 165 19.31 4.24 -0.89
C LYS A 165 17.86 4.63 -0.59
N PHE A 166 17.64 5.82 -0.05
CA PHE A 166 16.30 6.31 0.25
C PHE A 166 15.48 6.54 -1.02
N GLU A 167 16.06 7.15 -2.05
CA GLU A 167 15.42 7.31 -3.36
C GLU A 167 15.08 5.95 -3.99
N GLN A 168 16.01 5.00 -3.96
CA GLN A 168 15.79 3.66 -4.50
C GLN A 168 14.64 2.93 -3.80
N GLU A 169 14.50 3.03 -2.48
CA GLU A 169 13.38 2.41 -1.77
C GLU A 169 12.05 3.12 -2.09
N ILE A 170 12.03 4.45 -2.23
CA ILE A 170 10.82 5.17 -2.67
C ILE A 170 10.39 4.66 -4.04
N LEU A 171 11.30 4.60 -5.01
CA LEU A 171 11.04 4.09 -6.36
C LEU A 171 10.56 2.62 -6.33
N ALA A 172 11.15 1.78 -5.49
CA ALA A 172 10.73 0.40 -5.34
C ALA A 172 9.28 0.28 -4.84
N VAL A 173 8.87 1.16 -3.91
CA VAL A 173 7.51 1.20 -3.38
C VAL A 173 6.52 1.78 -4.41
N GLU A 174 6.93 2.79 -5.19
CA GLU A 174 6.13 3.32 -6.30
C GLU A 174 5.85 2.24 -7.37
N ASN A 175 6.87 1.48 -7.77
CA ASN A 175 6.72 0.37 -8.72
C ASN A 175 5.80 -0.73 -8.17
N MET A 176 5.98 -1.10 -6.90
CA MET A 176 5.08 -2.06 -6.23
C MET A 176 3.62 -1.59 -6.26
N LEU A 177 3.39 -0.29 -6.06
CA LEU A 177 2.06 0.30 -6.07
C LEU A 177 1.42 0.27 -7.46
N GLU A 178 2.20 0.56 -8.51
CA GLU A 178 1.74 0.49 -9.89
C GLU A 178 1.36 -0.95 -10.29
N ASP A 179 2.21 -1.92 -9.96
CA ASP A 179 1.94 -3.35 -10.23
C ASP A 179 0.71 -3.85 -9.49
N SER A 180 0.56 -3.43 -8.23
CA SER A 180 -0.64 -3.70 -7.44
C SER A 180 -1.90 -3.16 -8.14
N SER A 181 -1.87 -1.89 -8.57
CA SER A 181 -3.02 -1.25 -9.22
C SER A 181 -3.44 -1.98 -10.49
N LYS A 182 -2.48 -2.38 -11.33
CA LYS A 182 -2.73 -3.19 -12.54
C LYS A 182 -3.40 -4.51 -12.19
N LYS A 183 -2.88 -5.24 -11.20
CA LYS A 183 -3.44 -6.53 -10.75
C LYS A 183 -4.86 -6.38 -10.22
N ASN A 184 -5.13 -5.34 -9.44
CA ASN A 184 -6.45 -5.09 -8.86
C ASN A 184 -7.50 -4.79 -9.93
N VAL A 185 -7.16 -4.00 -10.96
CA VAL A 185 -8.04 -3.74 -12.11
C VAL A 185 -8.29 -5.02 -12.91
N GLN A 186 -7.25 -5.82 -13.18
CA GLN A 186 -7.39 -7.09 -13.89
C GLN A 186 -8.28 -8.08 -13.13
N HIS A 187 -8.12 -8.16 -11.80
CA HIS A 187 -8.93 -9.01 -10.94
C HIS A 187 -10.42 -8.63 -10.98
N ALA A 188 -10.72 -7.33 -10.91
CA ALA A 188 -12.09 -6.86 -11.02
C ALA A 188 -12.70 -7.13 -12.40
N ALA A 189 -11.93 -6.89 -13.47
CA ALA A 189 -12.35 -7.18 -14.84
C ALA A 189 -12.61 -8.68 -15.07
N PHE A 190 -11.82 -9.56 -14.45
CA PHE A 190 -12.06 -11.00 -14.49
C PHE A 190 -13.47 -11.36 -13.99
N TYR A 191 -13.87 -10.90 -12.81
CA TYR A 191 -15.21 -11.20 -12.28
C TYR A 191 -16.34 -10.49 -13.01
N GLN A 192 -16.08 -9.34 -13.62
CA GLN A 192 -17.05 -8.69 -14.50
C GLN A 192 -17.32 -9.55 -15.74
N ASN A 193 -16.28 -10.09 -16.37
CA ASN A 193 -16.38 -10.82 -17.63
C ASN A 193 -16.69 -12.32 -17.45
N ARG A 194 -16.35 -12.92 -16.30
CA ARG A 194 -16.51 -14.36 -16.00
C ARG A 194 -17.95 -14.85 -16.21
N PHE A 195 -18.93 -13.97 -16.00
CA PHE A 195 -20.36 -14.30 -16.04
C PHE A 195 -21.12 -13.65 -17.19
N GLU A 196 -20.46 -12.89 -18.07
CA GLU A 196 -21.08 -12.18 -19.20
C GLU A 196 -21.22 -13.04 -20.48
N LYS A 197 -20.89 -14.34 -20.43
CA LYS A 197 -21.16 -15.25 -21.56
C LYS A 197 -22.55 -15.90 -21.44
N PRO A 198 -23.53 -15.55 -22.29
CA PRO A 198 -24.53 -16.52 -22.68
C PRO A 198 -23.81 -17.63 -23.46
N LYS A 199 -23.92 -18.88 -23.01
CA LYS A 199 -23.63 -20.02 -23.89
C LYS A 199 -24.69 -19.98 -25.00
N ASN A 200 -24.34 -19.42 -26.15
CA ASN A 200 -24.95 -19.85 -27.40
C ASN A 200 -24.40 -21.26 -27.66
N ILE A 201 -25.20 -22.27 -27.31
CA ILE A 201 -25.15 -23.60 -27.91
C ILE A 201 -26.58 -23.89 -28.35
#